data_AF-A0A1E1WXQ0-F1
#
_entry.id   AF-A0A1E1WXQ0-F1
#
_cell.length_a   1.000
_cell.length_b   1.000
_cell.length_c   1.000
_cell.angle_alpha   90.00
_cell.angle_beta   90.00
_cell.angle_gamma   90.00
#
_symmetry.space_group_name_H-M   'P 1'
#
loop_
_entity.id
_entity.type
_entity.pdbx_description
1 polymer ?
#
loop_
_entity_poly.entity_id
_entity_poly.type
_entity_poly.pdbx_seq_one_letter_code
_entity_poly.pdbx_strand_id
1 'polypeptide(L)' 'QVVTTYKLNTTDSEKCYFNGSVYANGEHPTESPCRMTVCDLSDNTVTVVACSFTTPPPPCTLLKPPGGPYPDCCPDYAC' A
#
# COMPACT_ATOMS: atom_id res chain seq x y z
N GLN A 1 8.41 -5.02 -0.93
CA GLN A 1 7.24 -4.13 -1.09
C GLN A 1 7.40 -3.26 -2.32
N VAL A 2 6.30 -2.86 -2.97
CA VAL A 2 6.28 -1.95 -4.12
C VAL A 2 5.64 -0.64 -3.66
N VAL A 3 6.39 0.45 -3.70
CA VAL A 3 5.92 1.78 -3.29
C VAL A 3 5.72 2.60 -4.55
N THR A 4 4.49 3.08 -4.77
CA THR A 4 4.15 3.93 -5.91
C THR A 4 3.52 5.22 -5.41
N THR A 5 4.19 6.34 -5.65
CA THR A 5 3.69 7.68 -5.27
C THR A 5 3.07 8.36 -6.48
N TYR A 6 1.87 8.89 -6.30
CA TYR A 6 1.10 9.62 -7.28
C TYR A 6 0.91 11.05 -6.81
N LYS A 7 1.22 12.03 -7.65
CA LYS A 7 0.93 13.44 -7.35
C LYS A 7 -0.51 13.75 -7.72
N LEU A 8 -1.26 14.34 -6.80
CA LEU A 8 -2.62 14.76 -7.02
C LEU A 8 -2.64 16.16 -7.64
N ASN A 9 -3.46 16.33 -8.67
CA ASN A 9 -3.70 17.65 -9.28
C ASN A 9 -4.83 18.42 -8.58
N THR A 10 -5.74 17.71 -7.91
CA THR A 10 -6.92 18.27 -7.26
C THR A 10 -7.09 17.58 -5.91
N THR A 11 -6.76 18.31 -4.85
CA THR A 11 -6.97 17.88 -3.47
C THR A 11 -7.97 18.86 -2.89
N ASP A 12 -9.19 18.42 -2.57
CA ASP A 12 -10.00 19.19 -1.62
C ASP A 12 -9.24 19.10 -0.29
N SER A 13 -9.03 20.24 0.38
CA SER A 13 -8.06 20.52 1.45
C SER A 13 -8.02 19.57 2.66
N GLU A 14 -8.79 18.49 2.67
CA GLU A 14 -8.88 17.49 3.73
C GLU A 14 -8.82 16.03 3.23
N LYS A 15 -8.91 15.77 1.92
CA LYS A 15 -9.03 14.41 1.37
C LYS A 15 -8.32 14.23 0.03
N CYS A 16 -7.67 13.08 -0.12
CA CYS A 16 -7.09 12.64 -1.37
C CYS A 16 -8.08 11.85 -2.21
N TYR A 17 -8.25 12.24 -3.47
CA TYR A 17 -9.05 11.50 -4.45
C TYR A 17 -8.12 10.69 -5.33
N PHE A 18 -8.10 9.37 -5.12
CA PHE A 18 -7.21 8.48 -5.85
C PHE A 18 -7.95 7.24 -6.33
N ASN A 19 -7.88 6.98 -7.65
CA ASN A 19 -8.49 5.81 -8.30
C ASN A 19 -10.01 5.68 -8.02
N GLY A 20 -10.73 6.80 -7.95
CA GLY A 20 -12.16 6.83 -7.61
C GLY A 20 -12.50 6.58 -6.13
N SER A 21 -11.48 6.38 -5.29
CA SER A 21 -11.62 6.27 -3.83
C SER A 21 -11.22 7.57 -3.16
N VAL A 22 -11.82 7.84 -2.00
CA VAL A 22 -11.52 9.02 -1.18
C VAL A 22 -10.79 8.57 0.07
N TYR A 23 -9.59 9.09 0.28
CA TYR A 23 -8.75 8.79 1.44
C TYR A 23 -8.63 10.04 2.30
N ALA A 24 -8.83 9.90 3.61
CA ALA A 24 -8.51 10.97 4.56
C ALA A 24 -6.98 11.11 4.67
N ASN A 25 -6.49 12.25 5.16
CA ASN A 25 -5.06 12.42 5.46
C ASN A 25 -4.55 11.29 6.36
N GLY A 26 -3.38 10.74 6.03
CA GLY A 26 -2.76 9.64 6.77
C GLY A 26 -2.82 8.29 6.07
N GLU A 27 -2.63 7.22 6.84
CA GLU A 27 -2.43 5.85 6.35
C GLU A 27 -3.73 5.04 6.37
N HIS A 28 -4.02 4.37 5.25
CA HIS A 28 -5.19 3.51 5.06
C HIS A 28 -4.75 2.13 4.60
N PRO A 29 -4.45 1.22 5.54
CA PRO A 29 -4.13 -0.16 5.21
C PRO A 29 -5.41 -0.93 4.83
N THR A 30 -5.35 -1.65 3.71
CA THR A 30 -6.45 -2.49 3.22
C THR A 30 -6.01 -3.95 3.14
N GLU A 31 -6.90 -4.86 3.53
CA GLU A 31 -6.66 -6.32 3.47
C GLU A 31 -6.84 -6.86 2.04
N SER A 32 -7.88 -6.41 1.34
CA SER A 32 -8.18 -6.83 -0.04
C SER A 32 -8.64 -5.64 -0.89
N PRO A 33 -7.83 -5.19 -1.86
CA PRO A 33 -6.48 -5.65 -2.19
C PRO A 33 -5.47 -5.37 -1.06
N CYS A 34 -4.50 -6.27 -0.86
CA CYS A 34 -3.47 -6.13 0.17
C CYS A 34 -2.48 -5.00 -0.19
N ARG A 35 -2.76 -3.81 0.31
CA ARG A 35 -1.97 -2.59 0.09
C ARG A 35 -2.26 -1.58 1.19
N MET A 36 -1.40 -0.59 1.31
CA MET A 36 -1.60 0.58 2.15
C MET A 36 -1.59 1.82 1.28
N THR A 37 -2.63 2.62 1.41
CA THR A 37 -2.71 3.92 0.73
C THR A 37 -2.45 5.01 1.76
N VAL A 38 -1.42 5.81 1.53
CA VAL A 38 -1.06 6.97 2.35
C VAL A 38 -1.44 8.21 1.59
N CYS A 39 -2.31 9.03 2.17
CA CYS A 39 -2.65 10.35 1.65
C CYS A 39 -1.82 11.39 2.39
N ASP A 40 -0.98 12.11 1.65
CA ASP A 40 -0.24 13.26 2.16
C ASP A 40 -0.82 14.54 1.54
N LEU A 41 -1.59 15.28 2.34
CA LEU A 41 -2.17 16.56 1.92
C LEU A 41 -1.13 17.69 1.86
N SER A 42 -0.02 17.57 2.60
CA SER A 42 1.03 18.60 2.62
C SER A 42 1.75 18.64 1.28
N ASP A 43 2.09 17.47 0.75
CA ASP A 43 2.73 17.31 -0.55
C ASP A 43 1.73 17.13 -1.71
N ASN A 44 0.44 17.02 -1.41
CA ASN A 44 -0.62 16.64 -2.35
C ASN A 44 -0.24 15.36 -3.11
N THR A 45 0.18 14.34 -2.37
CA THR A 45 0.58 13.05 -2.95
C THR A 45 -0.18 11.90 -2.30
N VAL A 46 -0.39 10.85 -3.08
CA VAL A 46 -0.92 9.58 -2.60
C VAL A 46 0.12 8.50 -2.86
N THR A 47 0.60 7.89 -1.79
CA THR A 47 1.54 6.79 -1.86
C THR A 47 0.81 5.48 -1.64
N VAL A 48 0.82 4.61 -2.65
CA VAL A 48 0.27 3.26 -2.55
C VAL A 48 1.42 2.29 -2.35
N VAL A 49 1.43 1.61 -1.21
CA VAL A 49 2.38 0.57 -0.86
C VAL A 49 1.70 -0.78 -1.01
N ALA A 50 2.13 -1.58 -1.98
CA ALA A 50 1.65 -2.94 -2.19
C ALA A 50 2.71 -3.96 -1.81
N CYS A 51 2.29 -5.22 -1.58
CA CYS A 51 3.24 -6.31 -1.42
C CYS A 51 4.05 -6.53 -2.70
N SER A 52 5.33 -6.86 -2.54
CA SER A 52 6.14 -7.30 -3.69
C SER A 52 5.88 -8.78 -3.89
N PHE A 53 5.08 -9.12 -4.89
CA PHE A 53 4.90 -10.51 -5.32
C PHE A 53 6.10 -10.91 -6.20
N THR A 54 7.29 -10.92 -5.62
CA THR A 54 8.51 -11.38 -6.29
C THR A 54 8.74 -12.83 -5.95
N THR A 55 9.03 -13.67 -6.94
CA THR A 55 9.48 -15.05 -6.69
C THR A 55 10.69 -15.00 -5.76
N PRO A 56 10.67 -15.70 -4.61
CA PRO A 56 11.81 -15.70 -3.70
C PRO A 56 13.05 -16.27 -4.39
N PRO A 57 14.25 -15.72 -4.12
CA PRO A 57 15.48 -16.34 -4.57
C PRO A 57 15.66 -17.71 -3.88
N PRO A 58 16.17 -18.75 -4.55
CA PRO A 58 16.55 -19.99 -3.88
C PRO A 58 17.63 -19.69 -2.82
N PRO A 59 17.61 -20.29 -1.60
CA PRO A 59 16.76 -21.38 -1.11
C PRO A 59 15.49 -20.93 -0.35
N CYS A 60 15.04 -19.69 -0.53
CA CYS A 60 13.99 -19.12 0.31
C CYS A 60 12.60 -19.67 -0.03
N THR A 61 11.75 -19.81 0.99
CA THR A 61 10.36 -20.29 0.83
C THR A 61 9.36 -19.17 1.14
N LEU A 62 8.31 -19.09 0.33
CA LEU A 62 7.22 -18.13 0.51
C LEU A 62 6.37 -18.58 1.71
N LEU A 63 6.36 -17.75 2.75
CA LEU A 63 5.53 -17.94 3.92
C LEU A 63 4.10 -17.53 3.60
N LYS A 64 3.14 -18.32 4.09
CA LYS A 64 1.74 -17.97 3.97
C LYS A 64 1.49 -16.69 4.79
N PRO A 65 0.87 -15.64 4.22
CA PRO A 65 0.56 -14.44 4.98
C PRO A 65 -0.38 -14.80 6.16
N PRO A 66 -0.13 -14.22 7.35
CA PRO A 66 -0.99 -14.43 8.52
C PRO A 66 -2.44 -13.95 8.29
N GLY A 67 -2.65 -13.05 7.31
CA GLY A 67 -3.96 -12.43 7.01
C GLY A 67 -4.13 -11.11 7.75
N GLY A 68 -5.18 -10.33 7.42
CA GLY A 68 -5.41 -9.00 8.00
C GLY A 68 -5.04 -7.84 7.06
N PRO A 69 -5.09 -6.58 7.54
CA PRO A 69 -4.73 -5.42 6.72
C PRO A 69 -3.23 -5.37 6.44
N TYR A 70 -2.80 -4.63 5.41
CA TYR A 70 -1.38 -4.39 5.17
C TYR A 70 -0.71 -3.85 6.45
N PRO A 71 0.49 -4.32 6.84
CA PRO A 71 1.39 -5.23 6.12
C PRO A 71 1.14 -6.73 6.35
N ASP A 72 0.21 -7.11 7.22
CA ASP A 72 0.01 -8.51 7.65
C ASP A 72 -0.54 -9.43 6.55
N CYS A 73 -1.25 -8.88 5.56
CA CYS A 73 -1.64 -9.65 4.37
C CYS A 73 -0.50 -9.88 3.35
N CYS A 74 0.69 -9.30 3.56
CA CYS A 74 1.79 -9.53 2.64
C CYS A 74 2.46 -10.89 2.85
N PRO A 75 2.76 -11.63 1.76
CA PRO A 75 3.59 -12.83 1.87
C PRO A 75 5.00 -12.43 2.28
N ASP A 76 5.52 -13.13 3.28
CA ASP A 76 6.90 -13.00 3.74
C ASP A 76 7.74 -14.16 3.19
N TYR A 77 9.06 -14.12 3.36
CA TYR A 77 9.97 -15.15 2.87
C TYR A 77 10.99 -15.51 3.94
N ALA A 78 11.13 -16.80 4.21
CA ALA A 78 12.19 -17.32 5.06
C ALA A 78 13.34 -17.84 4.22
N CYS A 79 14.54 -17.34 4.51
CA CYS A 79 15.86 -17.85 4.16
C CYS A 79 16.64 -17.99 5.48
#